data_AF-A0A925LXC3-F1
#
_entry.id   AF-A0A925LXC3-F1
#
_cell.length_a   1.000
_cell.length_b   1.000
_cell.length_c   1.000
_cell.angle_alpha   90.00
_cell.angle_beta   90.00
_cell.angle_gamma   90.00
#
_symmetry.space_group_name_H-M   'P 1'
#
loop_
_entity.id
_entity.type
_entity.pdbx_description
1 polymer ?
#
loop_
_entity_poly.entity_id
_entity_poly.type
_entity_poly.pdbx_seq_one_letter_code
_entity_poly.pdbx_strand_id
1 'polypeptide(L)'
;EGLESRKEHKPANNAIDMAAAMGIELLTEEQYRELQALGEFDTKTSSWLKTPAEIRKLGGAIFGDRRFGRVFVYHNGAQSYYGVRGFRGSLRV
;
A
#
# COMPACT_ATOMS: atom_id res chain seq x y z
N GLU A 1 9.71 25.73 4.05
CA GLU A 1 8.99 25.87 2.76
C GLU A 1 8.44 24.56 2.15
N GLY A 2 8.39 23.43 2.87
CA GLY A 2 7.96 22.13 2.30
C GLY A 2 6.64 21.54 2.83
N LEU A 3 5.91 22.28 3.66
CA LEU A 3 4.66 21.83 4.31
C LEU A 3 3.40 22.22 3.52
N GLU A 4 3.43 23.35 2.81
CA GLU A 4 2.26 23.91 2.11
C GLU A 4 2.05 23.28 0.72
N SER A 5 3.11 22.87 0.02
CA SER A 5 3.04 22.27 -1.33
C SER A 5 2.55 20.82 -1.37
N ARG A 6 2.29 20.19 -0.22
CA ARG A 6 1.86 18.78 -0.13
C ARG A 6 0.34 18.59 -0.10
N LYS A 7 -0.44 19.67 -0.02
CA LYS A 7 -1.91 19.60 0.07
C LYS A 7 -2.62 19.58 -1.29
N GLU A 8 -1.95 20.02 -2.37
CA GLU A 8 -2.59 20.27 -3.67
C GLU A 8 -2.65 19.06 -4.62
N HIS A 9 -1.92 17.97 -4.35
CA HIS A 9 -1.95 16.76 -5.17
C HIS A 9 -2.51 15.57 -4.40
N LYS A 10 -3.73 15.71 -3.86
CA LYS A 10 -4.48 14.53 -3.40
C LYS A 10 -4.96 13.77 -4.63
N PRO A 11 -4.48 12.55 -4.91
CA PRO A 11 -5.12 11.72 -5.92
C PRO A 11 -6.59 11.51 -5.50
N ALA A 12 -7.50 11.67 -6.45
CA ALA A 12 -8.94 11.56 -6.21
C ALA A 12 -9.36 10.16 -5.73
N ASN A 13 -8.51 9.15 -5.96
CA ASN A 13 -8.85 7.75 -5.80
C ASN A 13 -7.90 7.10 -4.76
N ASN A 14 -8.46 6.33 -3.83
CA ASN A 14 -7.68 5.56 -2.89
C ASN A 14 -7.36 4.16 -3.47
N ALA A 15 -6.33 3.47 -2.96
CA ALA A 15 -5.89 2.18 -3.50
C ALA A 15 -6.97 1.08 -3.43
N ILE A 16 -7.90 1.17 -2.48
CA ILE A 16 -9.02 0.22 -2.33
C ILE A 16 -10.03 0.41 -3.46
N ASP A 17 -10.40 1.67 -3.74
CA ASP A 17 -11.35 1.99 -4.82
C ASP A 17 -10.77 1.57 -6.19
N MET A 18 -9.47 1.81 -6.40
CA MET A 18 -8.77 1.37 -7.62
C MET A 18 -8.76 -0.14 -7.76
N ALA A 19 -8.45 -0.87 -6.69
CA ALA A 19 -8.47 -2.33 -6.69
C ALA A 19 -9.89 -2.87 -6.98
N ALA A 20 -10.91 -2.32 -6.33
CA ALA A 20 -12.31 -2.68 -6.55
C ALA A 20 -12.76 -2.42 -8.00
N ALA A 21 -12.39 -1.28 -8.58
CA ALA A 21 -12.68 -0.95 -9.98
C ALA A 21 -12.01 -1.91 -10.98
N MET A 22 -10.87 -2.51 -10.60
CA MET A 22 -10.17 -3.54 -11.36
C MET A 22 -10.69 -4.97 -11.09
N GLY A 23 -11.64 -5.15 -10.16
CA GLY A 23 -12.14 -6.47 -9.77
C GLY A 23 -11.15 -7.31 -8.97
N ILE A 24 -10.19 -6.67 -8.28
CA ILE A 24 -9.15 -7.33 -7.48
C ILE A 24 -9.21 -6.88 -6.02
N GLU A 25 -8.68 -7.71 -5.12
CA GLU A 25 -8.51 -7.36 -3.72
C GLU A 25 -7.06 -7.03 -3.39
N LEU A 26 -6.82 -6.03 -2.53
CA LEU A 26 -5.50 -5.79 -1.95
C LEU A 26 -4.99 -7.01 -1.19
N LEU A 27 -3.69 -7.30 -1.29
CA LEU A 27 -3.08 -8.38 -0.52
C LEU A 27 -3.13 -8.09 0.99
N THR A 28 -3.42 -9.14 1.77
CA THR A 28 -3.18 -9.17 3.22
C THR A 28 -1.68 -9.20 3.54
N GLU A 29 -1.31 -9.00 4.81
CA GLU A 29 0.09 -9.09 5.23
C GLU A 29 0.65 -10.49 4.98
N GLU A 30 -0.14 -11.53 5.24
CA GLU A 30 0.22 -12.93 5.01
C GLU A 30 0.48 -13.19 3.52
N GLN A 31 -0.46 -12.81 2.65
CA GLN A 31 -0.32 -12.97 1.20
C GLN A 31 0.87 -12.18 0.64
N TYR A 32 1.16 -11.00 1.21
CA TYR A 32 2.31 -10.22 0.83
C TYR A 32 3.63 -10.91 1.21
N ARG A 33 3.68 -11.58 2.38
CA ARG A 33 4.85 -12.40 2.76
C ARG A 33 5.00 -13.63 1.87
N GLU A 34 3.89 -14.29 1.51
CA GLU A 34 3.89 -15.40 0.56
C GLU A 34 4.42 -14.97 -0.82
N LEU A 35 3.97 -13.81 -1.32
CA LEU A 35 4.49 -13.23 -2.56
C LEU A 35 6.02 -13.05 -2.50
N GLN A 36 6.54 -12.58 -1.36
CA GLN A 36 7.98 -12.35 -1.15
C GLN A 36 8.80 -13.64 -1.03
N ALA A 37 8.16 -14.80 -0.86
CA ALA A 37 8.81 -16.10 -0.96
C ALA A 37 9.02 -16.56 -2.41
N LEU A 38 8.25 -16.00 -3.36
CA LEU A 38 8.37 -16.30 -4.79
C LEU A 38 9.43 -15.45 -5.49
N GLY A 39 9.87 -14.35 -4.87
CA GLY A 39 10.86 -13.45 -5.45
C GLY A 39 11.03 -12.17 -4.65
N GLU A 40 11.88 -11.28 -5.15
CA GLU A 40 12.14 -9.98 -4.51
C GLU A 40 11.25 -8.90 -5.13
N PHE A 41 10.17 -8.56 -4.44
CA PHE A 41 9.23 -7.53 -4.87
C PHE A 41 9.38 -6.27 -4.01
N ASP A 42 8.98 -5.12 -4.56
CA ASP A 42 8.89 -3.85 -3.81
C ASP A 42 10.21 -3.46 -3.12
N THR A 43 11.32 -3.63 -3.84
CA THR A 43 12.68 -3.33 -3.35
C THR A 43 13.06 -1.87 -3.43
N LYS A 44 12.29 -1.08 -4.19
CA LYS A 44 12.44 0.37 -4.39
C LYS A 44 11.17 1.16 -4.07
N THR A 45 10.03 0.49 -4.06
CA THR A 45 8.68 1.01 -3.82
C THR A 45 8.10 0.45 -2.54
N SER A 46 6.94 0.94 -2.13
CA SER A 46 6.15 0.33 -1.06
C SER A 46 4.74 0.06 -1.56
N SER A 47 4.15 -1.05 -1.10
CA SER A 47 2.84 -1.50 -1.52
C SER A 47 1.83 -1.33 -0.39
N TRP A 48 0.70 -0.68 -0.69
CA TRP A 48 -0.44 -0.63 0.20
C TRP A 48 -1.02 -2.05 0.36
N LEU A 49 -1.15 -2.50 1.61
CA LEU A 49 -1.75 -3.79 1.98
C LEU A 49 -3.15 -3.62 2.57
N LYS A 50 -3.97 -4.66 2.49
CA LYS A 50 -5.34 -4.69 3.00
C LYS A 50 -5.36 -4.21 4.44
N THR A 51 -5.83 -2.98 4.62
CA THR A 51 -5.81 -2.30 5.91
C THR A 51 -7.15 -2.52 6.61
N PRO A 52 -7.16 -3.00 7.87
CA PRO A 52 -8.37 -3.11 8.66
C PRO A 52 -9.16 -1.81 8.75
N ALA A 53 -10.49 -1.92 8.79
CA ALA A 53 -11.40 -0.78 8.74
C ALA A 53 -11.20 0.17 9.93
N GLU A 54 -10.86 -0.35 11.11
CA GLU A 54 -10.56 0.41 12.32
C GLU A 54 -9.33 1.31 12.15
N ILE A 55 -8.27 0.85 11.49
CA ILE A 55 -7.09 1.67 11.18
C ILE A 55 -7.43 2.72 10.12
N ARG A 56 -8.22 2.35 9.10
CA ARG A 56 -8.69 3.27 8.06
C ARG A 56 -9.53 4.42 8.63
N LYS A 57 -10.43 4.12 9.58
CA LYS A 57 -11.27 5.13 10.27
C LYS A 57 -10.45 6.18 11.00
N LEU A 58 -9.27 5.81 11.51
CA LEU A 58 -8.32 6.72 12.16
C LEU A 58 -7.39 7.43 11.16
N GLY A 59 -7.61 7.26 9.85
CA GLY A 59 -6.79 7.84 8.80
C GLY A 59 -5.46 7.10 8.55
N GLY A 60 -5.32 5.88 9.04
CA GLY A 60 -4.14 5.03 8.81
C GLY A 60 -4.24 4.14 7.56
N ALA A 61 -3.11 3.52 7.21
CA ALA A 61 -2.95 2.54 6.17
C ALA A 61 -1.72 1.66 6.46
N ILE A 62 -1.80 0.37 6.10
CA ILE A 62 -0.69 -0.59 6.23
C ILE A 62 0.03 -0.67 4.90
N PHE A 63 1.36 -0.65 4.96
CA PHE A 63 2.24 -0.76 3.81
C PHE A 63 3.29 -1.85 4.03
N GLY A 64 3.76 -2.44 2.94
CA GLY A 64 4.88 -3.35 2.93
C GLY A 64 5.94 -2.98 1.88
N ASP A 65 7.21 -3.26 2.18
CA ASP A 65 8.32 -3.20 1.23
C ASP A 65 9.41 -4.21 1.60
N ARG A 66 10.40 -4.41 0.70
CA ARG A 66 11.56 -5.26 0.95
C ARG A 66 12.83 -4.43 0.92
N ARG A 67 13.50 -4.30 2.06
CA ARG A 67 14.76 -3.56 2.18
C ARG A 67 15.79 -4.44 2.87
N PHE A 68 17.05 -4.34 2.44
CA PHE A 68 18.14 -5.10 3.05
C PHE A 68 17.87 -6.62 3.12
N GLY A 69 17.22 -7.18 2.08
CA GLY A 69 16.83 -8.59 2.02
C GLY A 69 15.72 -9.00 3.00
N ARG A 70 15.02 -8.04 3.65
CA ARG A 70 13.97 -8.31 4.64
C ARG A 70 12.66 -7.61 4.28
N VAL A 71 11.55 -8.30 4.54
CA VAL A 71 10.20 -7.76 4.38
C VAL A 71 9.83 -6.93 5.62
N PHE A 72 9.52 -5.66 5.40
CA PHE A 72 9.00 -4.75 6.40
C PHE A 72 7.50 -4.54 6.17
N VAL A 73 6.75 -4.52 7.26
CA VAL A 73 5.34 -4.11 7.28
C VAL A 73 5.20 -3.05 8.35
N TYR A 74 4.54 -1.94 8.02
CA TYR A 74 4.42 -0.78 8.88
C TYR A 74 3.17 0.05 8.55
N HIS A 75 2.84 1.00 9.43
CA HIS A 75 1.71 1.90 9.25
C HIS A 75 2.16 3.26 8.72
N ASN A 76 1.27 3.95 8.00
CA ASN A 76 1.40 5.35 7.65
C ASN A 76 0.01 5.99 7.50
N GLY A 77 -0.04 7.29 7.27
CA GLY A 77 -1.27 7.98 6.89
C GLY A 77 -1.84 7.45 5.57
N ALA A 78 -3.16 7.30 5.54
CA ALA A 78 -3.97 7.03 4.36
C ALA A 78 -3.71 8.01 3.20
N GLN A 79 -3.46 9.26 3.56
CA GLN A 79 -3.26 10.39 2.66
C GLN A 79 -1.78 10.57 2.30
N SER A 80 -0.90 9.75 2.86
CA SER A 80 0.55 9.91 2.71
C SER A 80 0.96 9.59 1.28
N TYR A 81 1.00 10.65 0.49
CA TYR A 81 1.44 10.70 -0.89
C TYR A 81 2.95 10.57 -0.95
N TYR A 82 3.43 9.46 -1.49
CA TYR A 82 4.83 9.31 -1.89
C TYR A 82 4.81 8.73 -3.29
N GLY A 83 5.48 9.40 -4.24
CA GLY A 83 5.49 9.03 -5.67
C GLY A 83 6.09 7.65 -6.00
N VAL A 84 6.43 6.85 -4.98
CA VAL A 84 6.97 5.49 -5.06
C VAL A 84 6.06 4.46 -4.37
N ARG A 85 4.80 4.81 -4.08
CA ARG A 85 3.82 3.89 -3.47
C ARG A 85 2.86 3.34 -4.51
N GLY A 86 2.67 2.03 -4.50
CA GLY A 86 1.69 1.31 -5.30
C GLY A 86 0.83 0.40 -4.43
N PHE A 87 0.24 -0.61 -5.03
CA PHE A 87 -0.45 -1.69 -4.31
C PHE A 87 -0.27 -3.01 -5.05
N ARG A 88 -0.40 -4.11 -4.31
CA ARG A 88 -0.47 -5.45 -4.88
C ARG A 88 -1.88 -5.98 -4.72
N GLY A 89 -2.41 -6.58 -5.79
CA GLY A 89 -3.74 -7.15 -5.82
C GLY A 89 -3.71 -8.65 -6.08
N SER A 90 -4.75 -9.33 -5.60
CA SER A 90 -5.08 -10.71 -5.95
C SER A 90 -6.37 -10.74 -6.77
N LEU A 91 -6.35 -11.51 -7.85
CA LEU A 91 -7.53 -11.86 -8.64
C LEU A 91 -7.84 -13.33 -8.38
N ARG A 92 -9.09 -13.66 -8.04
CA ARG A 92 -9.56 -15.04 -7.96
C ARG A 92 -10.23 -15.39 -9.29
N VAL A 93 -9.79 -16.46 -9.92
CA VAL A 93 -10.27 -16.97 -11.22
C VAL A 93 -10.98 -18.29 -11.01
#